data_AF-A0A1W9R4H4-F1
#
_entry.id   AF-A0A1W9R4H4-F1
#
_cell.length_a   1.000
_cell.length_b   1.000
_cell.length_c   1.000
_cell.angle_alpha   90.00
_cell.angle_beta   90.00
_cell.angle_gamma   90.00
#
_symmetry.space_group_name_H-M   'P 1'
#
loop_
_entity.id
_entity.type
_entity.pdbx_description
1 polymer ?
#
loop_
_entity_poly.entity_id
_entity_poly.type
_entity_poly.pdbx_seq_one_letter_code
_entity_poly.pdbx_strand_id
1 'polypeptide(L)'
;MKLYPMEALTANGLSAAEASAIAGTAMAVFFSLANGMGRILWGIASDKLGRKTSVIIMTATQGIIVILFTYMAGSEILLYLGATLIGFNFGGNFALFPTFTADTFGSKSVGMNYPYVFLAYGVGGLLGPILGGKLGDMGNFPLAFTISGVAVLLGTVLTIMVKPAKKE
;
A
#
# COMPACT_ATOMS: atom_id res chain seq x y z
N MET A 1 -6.15 10.82 5.07
CA MET A 1 -6.65 9.78 4.14
C MET A 1 -8.18 9.59 4.19
N LYS A 2 -8.87 10.07 5.23
CA LYS A 2 -10.34 10.01 5.35
C LYS A 2 -11.11 10.94 4.39
N LEU A 3 -10.47 12.04 3.98
CA LEU A 3 -11.10 13.14 3.25
C LEU A 3 -11.75 12.70 1.93
N TYR A 4 -10.99 12.03 1.05
CA TYR A 4 -11.53 11.60 -0.23
C TYR A 4 -12.70 10.60 -0.13
N PRO A 5 -12.63 9.52 0.69
CA PRO A 5 -13.81 8.67 0.92
C PRO A 5 -15.03 9.42 1.44
N MET A 6 -14.84 10.41 2.32
CA MET A 6 -15.96 11.24 2.79
C MET A 6 -16.59 12.03 1.66
N GLU A 7 -15.78 12.66 0.80
CA GLU A 7 -16.27 13.39 -0.38
C GLU A 7 -17.02 12.47 -1.35
N ALA A 8 -16.45 11.30 -1.65
CA ALA A 8 -17.05 10.32 -2.56
C ALA A 8 -18.39 9.78 -2.03
N LEU A 9 -18.49 9.49 -0.73
CA LEU A 9 -19.73 9.02 -0.10
C LEU A 9 -20.78 10.14 -0.03
N THR A 10 -20.38 11.37 0.29
CA THR A 10 -21.28 12.52 0.33
C THR A 10 -21.82 12.85 -1.06
N ALA A 11 -21.00 12.72 -2.10
CA ALA A 11 -21.42 12.88 -3.50
C ALA A 11 -22.49 11.86 -3.93
N ASN A 12 -22.57 10.71 -3.24
CA ASN A 12 -23.60 9.68 -3.45
C ASN A 12 -24.81 9.82 -2.51
N GLY A 13 -24.96 10.97 -1.83
CA GLY A 13 -26.16 11.32 -1.07
C GLY A 13 -26.13 10.98 0.42
N LEU A 14 -25.00 10.51 0.96
CA LEU A 14 -24.84 10.30 2.40
C LEU A 14 -24.61 11.64 3.13
N SER A 15 -25.06 11.73 4.38
CA SER A 15 -24.73 12.89 5.22
C SER A 15 -23.23 12.92 5.55
N ALA A 16 -22.70 14.12 5.83
CA ALA A 16 -21.30 14.26 6.23
C ALA A 16 -20.96 13.46 7.50
N ALA A 17 -21.92 13.30 8.42
CA ALA A 17 -21.76 12.51 9.64
C ALA A 17 -21.66 11.01 9.33
N GLU A 18 -22.54 10.48 8.47
CA GLU A 18 -22.50 9.07 8.05
C GLU A 18 -21.24 8.76 7.24
N ALA A 19 -20.92 9.59 6.24
CA ALA A 19 -19.71 9.47 5.45
C ALA A 19 -18.45 9.49 6.32
N SER A 20 -18.44 10.35 7.34
CA SER A 20 -17.37 10.41 8.34
C SER A 20 -17.29 9.13 9.17
N ALA A 21 -18.40 8.57 9.64
CA ALA A 21 -18.40 7.32 10.40
C ALA A 21 -17.88 6.16 9.54
N ILE A 22 -18.43 5.98 8.34
CA ILE A 22 -18.07 4.92 7.40
C ILE A 22 -16.57 5.00 7.01
N ALA A 23 -16.10 6.17 6.57
CA ALA A 23 -14.69 6.35 6.22
C ALA A 23 -13.75 6.15 7.42
N GLY A 24 -14.21 6.48 8.62
CA GLY A 24 -13.51 6.20 9.87
C GLY A 24 -13.36 4.71 10.12
N THR A 25 -14.46 3.96 10.04
CA THR A 25 -14.49 2.49 10.21
C THR A 25 -13.62 1.77 9.18
N ALA A 26 -13.66 2.21 7.92
CA ALA A 26 -12.84 1.65 6.85
C ALA A 26 -11.33 1.70 7.20
N MET A 27 -10.86 2.84 7.71
CA MET A 27 -9.44 3.05 8.01
C MET A 27 -9.04 2.49 9.39
N ALA A 28 -9.88 2.68 10.40
CA ALA A 28 -9.54 2.27 11.76
C ALA A 28 -9.64 0.76 11.96
N VAL A 29 -10.68 0.13 11.39
CA VAL A 29 -10.99 -1.28 11.62
C VAL A 29 -10.50 -2.13 10.46
N PHE A 30 -11.08 -1.95 9.27
CA PHE A 30 -10.84 -2.84 8.13
C PHE A 30 -9.39 -2.78 7.65
N PHE A 31 -8.85 -1.58 7.44
CA PHE A 31 -7.45 -1.41 7.04
C PHE A 31 -6.48 -1.92 8.12
N SER A 32 -6.67 -1.54 9.39
CA SER A 32 -5.72 -1.91 10.46
C SER A 32 -5.69 -3.41 10.74
N LEU A 33 -6.86 -4.06 10.79
CA LEU A 33 -6.94 -5.51 10.98
C LEU A 33 -6.32 -6.23 9.78
N ALA A 34 -6.67 -5.81 8.57
CA ALA A 34 -6.07 -6.36 7.36
C ALA A 34 -4.55 -6.16 7.33
N ASN A 35 -4.04 -5.04 7.82
CA ASN A 35 -2.60 -4.79 7.93
C ASN A 35 -1.90 -5.80 8.85
N GLY A 36 -2.47 -6.06 10.02
CA GLY A 36 -1.95 -7.07 10.93
C GLY A 36 -1.94 -8.46 10.28
N MET A 37 -3.08 -8.87 9.69
CA MET A 37 -3.20 -10.16 9.00
C MET A 37 -2.25 -10.27 7.81
N GLY A 38 -2.10 -9.19 7.03
CA GLY A 38 -1.25 -9.11 5.85
C GLY A 38 0.20 -9.40 6.17
N ARG A 39 0.73 -8.89 7.29
CA ARG A 39 2.10 -9.20 7.74
C ARG A 39 2.32 -10.71 7.91
N ILE A 40 1.37 -11.39 8.55
CA ILE A 40 1.45 -12.82 8.85
C ILE A 40 1.27 -13.64 7.57
N LEU A 41 0.19 -13.38 6.83
CA LEU A 41 -0.19 -14.16 5.66
C LEU A 41 0.81 -13.99 4.50
N TRP A 42 1.31 -12.77 4.24
CA TRP A 42 2.37 -12.59 3.24
C TRP A 42 3.67 -13.25 3.67
N GLY A 43 4.02 -13.19 4.95
CA GLY A 43 5.18 -13.91 5.50
C GLY A 43 5.11 -15.40 5.14
N ILE A 44 4.03 -16.06 5.54
CA ILE A 44 3.79 -17.49 5.27
C ILE A 44 3.74 -17.78 3.77
N ALA A 45 3.03 -16.97 2.99
CA ALA A 45 2.89 -17.17 1.55
C ALA A 45 4.25 -17.09 0.84
N SER A 46 5.10 -16.16 1.27
CA SER A 46 6.39 -15.93 0.63
C SER A 46 7.45 -16.99 0.94
N ASP A 47 7.30 -17.74 2.03
CA ASP A 47 8.12 -18.94 2.27
C ASP A 47 7.81 -20.05 1.26
N LYS A 48 6.59 -20.09 0.71
CA LYS A 48 6.15 -21.10 -0.26
C LYS A 48 6.32 -20.65 -1.72
N LEU A 49 5.99 -19.38 -2.01
CA LEU A 49 6.02 -18.80 -3.36
C LEU A 49 7.39 -18.24 -3.75
N GLY A 50 8.27 -18.03 -2.77
CA GLY A 50 9.54 -17.32 -2.92
C GLY A 50 9.41 -15.82 -2.68
N ARG A 51 10.37 -15.25 -1.95
CA ARG A 51 10.32 -13.85 -1.48
C ARG A 51 10.18 -12.83 -2.60
N LYS A 52 10.99 -12.94 -3.67
CA LYS A 52 10.93 -12.03 -4.82
C LYS A 52 9.55 -12.05 -5.49
N THR A 53 9.01 -13.24 -5.76
CA THR A 53 7.70 -13.42 -6.40
C THR A 53 6.59 -12.81 -5.54
N SER A 54 6.63 -13.01 -4.23
CA SER A 54 5.64 -12.42 -3.32
C SER A 54 5.70 -10.90 -3.29
N VAL A 55 6.89 -10.28 -3.27
CA VAL A 55 7.02 -8.81 -3.35
C VAL A 55 6.43 -8.29 -4.68
N ILE A 56 6.68 -8.99 -5.80
CA ILE A 56 6.12 -8.61 -7.10
C ILE A 56 4.59 -8.67 -7.09
N ILE A 57 3.99 -9.78 -6.64
CA ILE A 57 2.53 -9.93 -6.62
C ILE A 57 1.90 -8.91 -5.66
N MET A 58 2.48 -8.74 -4.46
CA MET A 58 1.99 -7.79 -3.47
C MET A 58 2.01 -6.35 -4.00
N THR A 59 3.13 -5.91 -4.59
CA THR A 59 3.24 -4.55 -5.12
C THR A 59 2.42 -4.35 -6.38
N ALA A 60 2.35 -5.33 -7.29
CA ALA A 60 1.53 -5.25 -8.50
C ALA A 60 0.05 -5.07 -8.14
N THR A 61 -0.46 -5.94 -7.26
CA THR A 61 -1.86 -5.87 -6.81
C THR A 61 -2.12 -4.57 -6.05
N GLN A 62 -1.20 -4.13 -5.16
CA GLN A 62 -1.31 -2.85 -4.48
C GLN A 62 -1.46 -1.67 -5.45
N GLY A 63 -0.62 -1.61 -6.48
CA GLY A 63 -0.68 -0.53 -7.48
C GLY A 63 -2.02 -0.48 -8.20
N ILE A 64 -2.55 -1.64 -8.63
CA ILE A 64 -3.86 -1.75 -9.27
C ILE A 64 -4.98 -1.33 -8.31
N ILE A 65 -4.97 -1.86 -7.08
CA ILE A 65 -6.01 -1.57 -6.07
C ILE A 65 -6.04 -0.08 -5.74
N VAL A 66 -4.88 0.58 -5.60
CA VAL A 66 -4.80 2.02 -5.31
C VAL A 66 -5.42 2.86 -6.43
N ILE A 67 -5.24 2.49 -7.70
CA ILE A 67 -5.89 3.17 -8.83
C ILE A 67 -7.41 2.94 -8.77
N LEU A 68 -7.82 1.68 -8.58
CA LEU A 68 -9.23 1.29 -8.54
C LEU A 68 -9.97 1.86 -7.32
N PHE A 69 -9.27 2.19 -6.24
CA PHE A 69 -9.84 2.71 -5.00
C PHE A 69 -10.73 3.94 -5.23
N THR A 70 -10.42 4.75 -6.25
CA THR A 70 -11.20 5.93 -6.63
C THR A 70 -12.63 5.59 -7.05
N TYR A 71 -12.84 4.43 -7.66
CA TYR A 71 -14.15 3.93 -8.06
C TYR A 71 -14.85 3.16 -6.93
N MET A 72 -14.12 2.79 -5.88
CA MET A 72 -14.62 2.02 -4.74
C MET A 72 -15.09 2.95 -3.61
N ALA A 73 -14.45 4.11 -3.45
CA ALA A 73 -14.59 4.97 -2.28
C ALA A 73 -16.01 5.56 -2.10
N GLY A 74 -16.83 5.61 -3.14
CA GLY A 74 -18.20 6.13 -3.09
C GLY A 74 -19.26 5.14 -2.59
N SER A 75 -18.91 3.88 -2.36
CA SER A 75 -19.83 2.87 -1.81
C SER A 75 -19.26 2.34 -0.51
N GLU A 76 -20.07 2.24 0.54
CA GLU A 76 -19.63 1.73 1.85
C GLU A 76 -18.96 0.35 1.75
N ILE A 77 -19.62 -0.60 1.09
CA ILE A 77 -19.12 -1.97 0.95
C ILE A 77 -17.81 -2.01 0.16
N LEU A 78 -17.75 -1.28 -0.96
CA LEU A 78 -16.54 -1.25 -1.78
C LEU A 78 -15.42 -0.48 -1.09
N LEU A 79 -15.71 0.56 -0.32
CA LEU A 79 -14.72 1.28 0.47
C LEU A 79 -14.10 0.37 1.54
N TYR A 80 -14.90 -0.44 2.24
CA TYR A 80 -14.38 -1.43 3.19
C TYR A 80 -13.51 -2.46 2.50
N LEU A 81 -13.96 -3.01 1.37
CA LEU A 81 -13.16 -3.94 0.57
C LEU A 81 -11.83 -3.31 0.13
N GLY A 82 -11.87 -2.10 -0.41
CA GLY A 82 -10.68 -1.37 -0.86
C GLY A 82 -9.71 -1.12 0.30
N ALA A 83 -10.22 -0.66 1.44
CA ALA A 83 -9.41 -0.42 2.64
C ALA A 83 -8.78 -1.72 3.17
N THR A 84 -9.51 -2.84 3.17
CA THR A 84 -8.99 -4.16 3.54
C THR A 84 -7.87 -4.60 2.60
N LEU A 85 -8.08 -4.51 1.28
CA LEU A 85 -7.09 -4.95 0.29
C LEU A 85 -5.81 -4.12 0.35
N ILE A 86 -5.94 -2.79 0.46
CA ILE A 86 -4.79 -1.88 0.64
C ILE A 86 -4.10 -2.18 1.96
N GLY A 87 -4.86 -2.32 3.06
CA GLY A 87 -4.32 -2.62 4.39
C GLY A 87 -3.53 -3.93 4.41
N PHE A 88 -4.08 -4.98 3.81
CA PHE A 88 -3.47 -6.30 3.69
C PHE A 88 -2.10 -6.26 3.01
N ASN A 89 -2.02 -5.67 1.82
CA ASN A 89 -0.77 -5.51 1.10
C ASN A 89 0.18 -4.55 1.81
N PHE A 90 -0.34 -3.49 2.44
CA PHE A 90 0.47 -2.60 3.26
C PHE A 90 1.16 -3.35 4.42
N GLY A 91 0.49 -4.38 4.96
CA GLY A 91 1.03 -5.24 6.00
C GLY A 91 2.18 -6.08 5.49
N GLY A 92 2.01 -6.66 4.30
CA GLY A 92 3.05 -7.47 3.66
C GLY A 92 4.37 -6.71 3.47
N ASN A 93 4.35 -5.38 3.29
CA ASN A 93 5.58 -4.59 3.17
C ASN A 93 6.54 -4.81 4.36
N PHE A 94 6.02 -4.78 5.59
CA PHE A 94 6.84 -4.90 6.79
C PHE A 94 7.36 -6.33 7.03
N ALA A 95 6.76 -7.33 6.39
CA ALA A 95 7.22 -8.71 6.46
C ALA A 95 8.20 -9.06 5.32
N LEU A 96 7.92 -8.58 4.11
CA LEU A 96 8.62 -9.00 2.90
C LEU A 96 9.86 -8.17 2.59
N PHE A 97 9.86 -6.84 2.79
CA PHE A 97 11.03 -6.04 2.48
C PHE A 97 12.29 -6.37 3.32
N PRO A 98 12.22 -6.59 4.65
CA PRO A 98 13.43 -6.96 5.40
C PRO A 98 13.94 -8.35 5.00
N THR A 99 13.04 -9.32 4.80
CA THR A 99 13.41 -10.68 4.39
C THR A 99 13.95 -10.72 2.96
N PHE A 100 13.33 -9.99 2.03
CA PHE A 100 13.83 -9.85 0.66
C PHE A 100 15.19 -9.14 0.61
N THR A 101 15.42 -8.16 1.48
CA THR A 101 16.74 -7.51 1.61
C THR A 101 17.79 -8.51 2.12
N ALA A 102 17.46 -9.31 3.12
CA ALA A 102 18.35 -10.36 3.64
C ALA A 102 18.67 -11.41 2.57
N ASP A 103 17.68 -11.84 1.79
CA ASP A 103 17.87 -12.81 0.70
C ASP A 103 18.71 -12.23 -0.45
N THR A 104 18.61 -10.93 -0.70
CA THR A 104 19.33 -10.26 -1.78
C THR A 104 20.78 -9.97 -1.42
N PHE A 105 21.06 -9.51 -0.19
CA PHE A 105 22.39 -9.04 0.22
C PHE A 105 23.08 -9.93 1.26
N GLY A 106 22.44 -11.01 1.70
CA GLY A 106 22.90 -11.87 2.77
C GLY A 106 22.45 -11.41 4.16
N SER A 107 22.22 -12.38 5.05
CA SER A 107 21.72 -12.15 6.42
C SER A 107 22.68 -11.34 7.28
N LYS A 108 24.00 -11.39 7.01
CA LYS A 108 25.01 -10.60 7.73
C LYS A 108 24.95 -9.11 7.40
N SER A 109 24.53 -8.77 6.18
CA SER A 109 24.53 -7.39 5.66
C SER A 109 23.17 -6.70 5.79
N VAL A 110 22.11 -7.42 6.16
CA VAL A 110 20.74 -6.87 6.25
C VAL A 110 20.65 -5.70 7.23
N GLY A 111 21.40 -5.74 8.33
CA GLY A 111 21.40 -4.67 9.34
C GLY A 111 21.92 -3.34 8.79
N MET A 112 22.83 -3.37 7.81
CA MET A 112 23.34 -2.17 7.13
C MET A 112 22.48 -1.78 5.93
N ASN A 113 21.94 -2.76 5.19
CA ASN A 113 21.27 -2.51 3.92
C ASN A 113 19.78 -2.16 4.06
N TYR A 114 19.06 -2.80 4.99
CA TYR A 114 17.62 -2.56 5.16
C TYR A 114 17.28 -1.11 5.57
N PRO A 115 18.07 -0.41 6.40
CA PRO A 115 17.85 1.00 6.67
C PRO A 115 17.76 1.89 5.43
N TYR A 116 18.53 1.62 4.37
CA TYR A 116 18.42 2.38 3.11
C TYR A 116 17.10 2.11 2.38
N VAL A 117 16.63 0.86 2.40
CA VAL A 117 15.30 0.50 1.86
C VAL A 117 14.20 1.18 2.68
N PHE A 118 14.35 1.21 4.01
CA PHE A 118 13.40 1.84 4.91
C PHE A 118 13.41 3.38 4.82
N LEU A 119 14.55 3.99 4.49
CA LEU A 119 14.64 5.42 4.20
C LEU A 119 13.76 5.79 3.01
N ALA A 120 13.70 4.96 1.96
CA ALA A 120 12.81 5.19 0.82
C ALA A 120 11.33 5.17 1.24
N TYR A 121 10.95 4.31 2.21
CA TYR A 121 9.62 4.36 2.82
C TYR A 121 9.37 5.69 3.54
N GLY A 122 10.37 6.21 4.28
CA GLY A 122 10.29 7.52 4.92
C GLY A 122 10.09 8.67 3.92
N VAL A 123 10.82 8.66 2.80
CA VAL A 123 10.64 9.64 1.71
C VAL A 123 9.24 9.55 1.11
N GLY A 124 8.73 8.33 0.87
CA GLY A 124 7.35 8.13 0.42
C GLY A 124 6.31 8.63 1.43
N GLY A 125 6.56 8.41 2.73
CA GLY A 125 5.73 8.89 3.83
C GLY A 125 5.68 10.42 3.95
N LEU A 126 6.71 11.12 3.47
CA LEU A 126 6.73 12.58 3.38
C LEU A 126 6.04 13.08 2.11
N LEU A 127 6.40 12.53 0.94
CA LEU A 127 5.93 13.02 -0.35
C LEU A 127 4.46 12.67 -0.62
N GLY A 128 3.98 11.51 -0.15
CA GLY A 128 2.61 11.04 -0.37
C GLY A 128 1.55 12.00 0.18
N PRO A 129 1.59 12.39 1.48
CA PRO A 129 0.66 13.36 2.04
C PRO A 129 0.72 14.74 1.36
N ILE A 130 1.91 15.20 0.95
CA ILE A 130 2.07 16.47 0.23
C ILE A 130 1.37 16.43 -1.13
N LEU A 131 1.59 15.35 -1.89
CA LEU A 131 0.92 15.13 -3.18
C LEU A 131 -0.60 15.05 -3.00
N GLY A 132 -1.06 14.23 -2.05
CA GLY A 132 -2.49 14.03 -1.78
C GLY A 132 -3.18 15.30 -1.27
N GLY A 133 -2.50 16.11 -0.45
CA GLY A 133 -3.00 17.40 0.02
C GLY A 133 -3.14 18.39 -1.13
N LYS A 134 -2.06 18.64 -1.88
CA LYS A 134 -2.08 19.59 -3.02
C LYS A 134 -3.13 19.25 -4.06
N LEU A 135 -3.21 17.98 -4.46
CA LEU A 135 -4.20 17.54 -5.45
C LEU A 135 -5.61 17.48 -4.86
N GLY A 136 -5.75 17.24 -3.56
CA GLY A 136 -7.00 17.35 -2.84
C GLY A 136 -7.55 18.78 -2.81
N ASP A 137 -6.70 19.75 -2.51
CA ASP A 137 -7.04 21.18 -2.53
C ASP A 137 -7.49 21.65 -3.93
N MET A 138 -7.00 20.98 -4.99
CA MET A 138 -7.41 21.20 -6.38
C MET A 138 -8.66 20.39 -6.79
N GLY A 139 -9.27 19.62 -5.88
CA GLY A 139 -10.43 18.77 -6.17
C GLY A 139 -10.13 17.53 -7.03
N ASN A 140 -8.85 17.13 -7.15
CA ASN A 140 -8.42 16.04 -8.02
C ASN A 140 -7.68 14.92 -7.26
N PHE A 141 -8.33 14.38 -6.22
CA PHE A 141 -7.87 13.17 -5.56
C PHE A 141 -7.63 11.99 -6.51
N PRO A 142 -8.47 11.72 -7.54
CA PRO A 142 -8.23 10.59 -8.43
C PRO A 142 -6.86 10.63 -9.11
N LEU A 143 -6.36 11.81 -9.45
CA LEU A 143 -5.00 11.96 -9.98
C LEU A 143 -3.94 11.60 -8.93
N ALA A 144 -4.12 11.96 -7.66
CA ALA A 144 -3.18 11.61 -6.59
C ALA A 144 -3.08 10.08 -6.40
N PHE A 145 -4.23 9.39 -6.39
CA PHE A 145 -4.29 7.94 -6.33
C PHE A 145 -3.68 7.29 -7.58
N THR A 146 -3.95 7.85 -8.76
CA THR A 146 -3.38 7.36 -10.03
C THR A 146 -1.86 7.46 -10.06
N ILE A 147 -1.30 8.62 -9.70
CA ILE A 147 0.16 8.83 -9.61
C ILE A 147 0.77 7.85 -8.60
N SER A 148 0.14 7.68 -7.44
CA SER A 148 0.63 6.78 -6.40
C SER A 148 0.61 5.32 -6.87
N GLY A 149 -0.48 4.88 -7.51
CA GLY A 149 -0.60 3.53 -8.04
C GLY A 149 0.40 3.24 -9.16
N VAL A 150 0.59 4.18 -10.09
CA VAL A 150 1.62 4.09 -11.14
C VAL A 150 3.02 4.02 -10.54
N ALA A 151 3.32 4.83 -9.52
CA ALA A 151 4.62 4.78 -8.84
C ALA A 151 4.89 3.41 -8.19
N VAL A 152 3.87 2.79 -7.58
CA VAL A 152 3.98 1.43 -7.03
C VAL A 152 4.22 0.41 -8.16
N LEU A 153 3.51 0.50 -9.28
CA LEU A 153 3.69 -0.39 -10.43
C LEU A 153 5.08 -0.25 -11.06
N LEU A 154 5.63 0.97 -11.13
CA LEU A 154 7.02 1.18 -11.52
C LEU A 154 7.99 0.50 -10.53
N GLY A 155 7.72 0.60 -9.23
CA GLY A 155 8.44 -0.14 -8.19
C GLY A 155 8.38 -1.65 -8.36
N THR A 156 7.24 -2.20 -8.79
CA THR A 156 7.09 -3.62 -9.15
C THR A 156 8.03 -3.98 -10.31
N VAL A 157 8.05 -3.18 -11.38
CA VAL A 157 8.95 -3.41 -12.53
C VAL A 157 10.42 -3.37 -12.10
N LEU A 158 10.81 -2.41 -11.28
CA LEU A 158 12.18 -2.32 -10.75
C LEU A 158 12.52 -3.55 -9.89
N THR A 159 11.58 -4.06 -9.10
CA THR A 159 11.77 -5.27 -8.29
C THR A 159 11.99 -6.51 -9.17
N ILE A 160 11.34 -6.61 -10.33
CA ILE A 160 11.58 -7.70 -11.29
C ILE A 160 13.04 -7.69 -11.76
N MET A 161 13.65 -6.51 -11.90
CA MET A 161 15.05 -6.34 -12.33
C MET A 161 16.08 -6.67 -11.24
N VAL A 162 15.67 -6.74 -9.96
CA VAL A 162 16.57 -7.07 -8.85
C VAL A 162 17.07 -8.51 -8.98
N LYS A 163 18.40 -8.68 -8.96
CA LYS A 163 19.05 -9.99 -8.94
C LYS A 163 19.72 -10.18 -7.57
N PRO A 164 19.55 -11.35 -6.91
CA PRO A 164 20.27 -11.64 -5.68
C PRO A 164 21.78 -11.50 -5.90
N ALA A 165 22.51 -11.02 -4.88
CA ALA A 165 23.96 -11.06 -4.91
C ALA A 165 24.43 -12.51 -5.07
N LYS A 166 25.51 -12.72 -5.82
CA LYS A 166 26.12 -14.06 -5.91
C LYS A 166 26.46 -14.51 -4.49
N LYS A 167 25.95 -15.68 -4.09
CA LYS A 167 26.41 -16.33 -2.86
C LYS A 167 27.87 -16.72 -3.11
N GLU A 168 28.78 -16.08 -2.38
CA GLU A 168 30.17 -16.56 -2.25
C GLU A 168 30.19 -17.88 -1.47
#